data_AF-A0A6L9LUK4-F1
#
_entry.id   AF-A0A6L9LUK4-F1
#
_cell.length_a   1.000
_cell.length_b   1.000
_cell.length_c   1.000
_cell.angle_alpha   90.00
_cell.angle_beta   90.00
_cell.angle_gamma   90.00
#
_symmetry.space_group_name_H-M   'P 1'
#
loop_
_entity.id
_entity.type
_entity.pdbx_description
1 polymer ?
#
loop_
_entity_poly.entity_id
_entity_poly.type
_entity_poly.pdbx_seq_one_letter_code
_entity_poly.pdbx_strand_id
1 'polypeptide(L)'
;MTAFDSALPTKKHLPNGRVHICLLGALFPDVDTNSKGQNFYYAVFTLVDVVLIIRGLYIWAAWFGLFSMLPAIGSHRGWTHTWWAMLLVPLPILAIPIFMQLPDVAKDFIPFYGAFVAGYFSHLMLDGEFV
;
A
#
# COMPACT_ATOMS: atom_id res chain seq x y z
N MET A 1 0.28 19.02 33.94
CA MET A 1 1.12 17.82 33.85
C MET A 1 0.24 16.62 34.16
N THR A 2 -0.58 16.24 33.18
CA THR A 2 -1.62 15.21 33.30
C THR A 2 -1.09 13.90 32.72
N ALA A 3 -1.44 12.79 33.38
CA ALA A 3 -0.92 11.44 33.18
C ALA A 3 -1.34 10.76 31.85
N PHE A 4 -1.19 11.46 30.72
CA PHE A 4 -1.47 10.95 29.37
C PHE A 4 -0.24 10.94 28.45
N ASP A 5 0.89 11.54 28.88
CA ASP A 5 2.15 11.55 28.11
C ASP A 5 3.03 10.30 28.32
N SER A 6 2.71 9.43 29.28
CA SER A 6 3.57 8.28 29.64
C SER A 6 3.27 6.98 28.89
N ALA A 7 2.33 6.97 27.93
CA ALA A 7 1.90 5.77 27.21
C ALA A 7 2.22 5.76 25.72
N LEU A 8 2.96 6.75 25.20
CA LEU A 8 3.49 6.64 23.84
C LEU A 8 4.75 5.78 23.87
N PRO A 9 4.74 4.59 23.24
CA PRO A 9 5.94 3.75 23.19
C PRO A 9 7.06 4.59 22.57
N THR A 10 8.16 4.70 23.31
CA THR A 10 9.46 5.22 22.86
C THR A 10 9.69 4.83 21.40
N LYS A 11 10.07 5.79 20.54
CA LYS A 11 10.43 5.59 19.13
C LYS A 11 11.47 4.48 19.00
N LYS A 12 11.06 3.22 19.04
CA LYS A 12 11.80 2.11 18.47
C LYS A 12 11.71 2.33 16.97
N HIS A 13 12.70 3.02 16.42
CA HIS A 13 12.99 2.94 15.01
C HIS A 13 12.95 1.46 14.65
N LEU A 14 12.01 1.08 13.78
CA LEU A 14 11.98 -0.24 13.16
C LEU A 14 12.81 -0.11 11.88
N PRO A 15 14.15 -0.22 11.92
CA PRO A 15 15.00 0.04 10.76
C PRO A 15 14.62 -0.83 9.56
N ASN A 16 14.09 -2.03 9.83
CA ASN A 16 13.81 -3.06 8.82
C ASN A 16 12.45 -2.87 8.12
N GLY A 17 11.49 -2.16 8.72
CA GLY A 17 10.14 -2.02 8.17
C GLY A 17 10.10 -1.36 6.79
N ARG A 18 11.05 -0.44 6.54
CA ARG A 18 11.15 0.29 5.26
C ARG A 18 11.61 -0.59 4.10
N VAL A 19 12.49 -1.56 4.37
CA VAL A 19 12.97 -2.48 3.35
C VAL A 19 11.84 -3.37 2.84
N HIS A 20 11.01 -3.90 3.75
CA HIS A 20 9.84 -4.69 3.37
C HIS A 20 8.84 -3.88 2.56
N ILE A 21 8.59 -2.62 2.93
CA ILE A 21 7.68 -1.73 2.19
C ILE A 21 8.25 -1.35 0.83
N CYS A 22 9.57 -1.18 0.71
CA CYS A 22 10.23 -0.99 -0.57
C CYS A 22 10.07 -2.21 -1.48
N LEU A 23 10.26 -3.42 -0.94
CA LEU A 23 10.05 -4.67 -1.69
C LEU A 23 8.60 -4.84 -2.13
N LEU A 24 7.63 -4.48 -1.28
CA LEU A 24 6.21 -4.48 -1.65
C LEU A 24 5.95 -3.45 -2.77
N GLY A 25 6.49 -2.23 -2.65
CA GLY A 25 6.38 -1.23 -3.72
C GLY A 25 6.94 -1.72 -5.05
N ALA A 26 8.08 -2.41 -5.03
CA ALA A 26 8.70 -3.00 -6.22
C ALA A 26 7.93 -4.19 -6.80
N LEU A 27 7.11 -4.88 -6.00
CA LEU A 27 6.29 -6.01 -6.45
C LEU A 27 4.89 -5.59 -6.92
N PHE A 28 4.45 -4.38 -6.57
CA PHE A 28 3.09 -3.92 -6.88
C PHE A 28 2.80 -3.82 -8.39
N PRO A 29 3.70 -3.33 -9.26
CA PRO A 29 3.42 -3.25 -10.70
C PRO A 29 3.00 -4.61 -11.28
N ASP A 30 3.66 -5.69 -10.83
CA ASP A 30 3.40 -7.08 -11.22
C ASP A 30 2.05 -7.68 -10.77
N VAL A 31 1.18 -6.90 -10.11
CA VAL A 31 -0.17 -7.35 -9.74
C VAL A 31 -1.09 -7.47 -10.97
N ASP A 32 -0.75 -6.82 -12.09
CA ASP A 32 -1.47 -6.91 -13.36
C ASP A 32 -0.93 -8.02 -14.30
N THR A 33 0.17 -8.69 -13.94
CA THR A 33 0.75 -9.82 -14.71
C THR A 33 0.53 -11.15 -14.01
N ASN A 34 0.47 -12.25 -14.77
CA ASN A 34 0.34 -13.60 -14.20
C ASN A 34 1.66 -14.01 -13.53
N SER A 35 1.81 -13.62 -12.27
CA SER A 35 3.07 -13.70 -11.53
C SER A 35 2.87 -14.27 -10.11
N LYS A 36 3.97 -14.67 -9.47
CA LYS A 36 3.95 -15.01 -8.04
C LYS A 36 3.57 -13.81 -7.18
N GLY A 37 3.91 -12.59 -7.62
CA GLY A 37 3.55 -11.35 -6.96
C GLY A 37 2.04 -11.13 -6.95
N GLN A 38 1.39 -11.29 -8.11
CA GLN A 38 -0.06 -11.25 -8.23
C GLN A 38 -0.74 -12.22 -7.24
N ASN A 39 -0.34 -13.48 -7.23
CA ASN A 39 -0.91 -14.48 -6.32
C ASN A 39 -0.77 -14.08 -4.85
N PHE A 40 0.36 -13.50 -4.46
CA PHE A 40 0.56 -13.01 -3.09
C PHE A 40 -0.39 -11.85 -2.75
N TYR A 41 -0.49 -10.84 -3.62
CA TYR A 41 -1.38 -9.69 -3.39
C TYR A 41 -2.85 -10.10 -3.31
N TYR A 42 -3.33 -10.88 -4.28
CA TYR A 42 -4.72 -11.34 -4.25
C TYR A 42 -5.01 -12.27 -3.07
N ALA A 43 -4.06 -13.10 -2.63
CA ALA A 43 -4.23 -13.88 -1.40
C ALA A 43 -4.41 -12.98 -0.17
N VAL A 44 -3.59 -11.92 -0.03
CA VAL A 44 -3.73 -10.95 1.06
C VAL A 44 -5.04 -10.18 0.96
N PHE A 45 -5.41 -9.71 -0.24
CA PHE A 45 -6.67 -9.00 -0.46
C PHE A 45 -7.88 -9.88 -0.13
N THR A 46 -7.93 -11.11 -0.63
CA THR A 46 -9.00 -12.04 -0.29
C THR A 46 -9.07 -12.31 1.21
N LEU A 47 -7.93 -12.47 1.89
CA LEU A 47 -7.91 -12.68 3.34
C LEU A 47 -8.49 -11.46 4.09
N VAL A 48 -8.09 -10.25 3.72
CA VAL A 48 -8.61 -9.01 4.31
C VAL A 48 -10.12 -8.89 4.06
N ASP A 49 -10.58 -9.16 2.86
CA ASP A 49 -11.99 -9.06 2.48
C ASP A 49 -12.87 -10.06 3.25
N VAL A 50 -12.41 -11.31 3.38
CA VAL A 50 -13.06 -12.33 4.22
C VAL A 50 -13.16 -11.87 5.67
N VAL A 51 -12.10 -11.28 6.23
CA VAL A 51 -12.14 -10.73 7.60
C VAL A 51 -13.16 -9.61 7.73
N LEU A 52 -13.29 -8.72 6.74
CA LEU A 52 -14.31 -7.67 6.73
C LEU A 52 -15.72 -8.25 6.69
N ILE A 53 -15.96 -9.27 5.86
CA ILE A 53 -17.25 -9.96 5.74
C ILE A 53 -17.62 -10.64 7.06
N ILE A 54 -16.70 -11.37 7.70
CA ILE A 54 -16.93 -12.04 9.00
C ILE A 54 -17.29 -11.01 10.09
N ARG A 55 -16.71 -9.80 10.03
CA ARG A 55 -17.01 -8.70 10.96
C ARG A 55 -18.30 -7.94 10.63
N GLY A 56 -19.03 -8.33 9.58
CA GLY A 56 -20.26 -7.68 9.14
C GLY A 56 -20.03 -6.33 8.45
N LEU A 57 -18.79 -6.00 8.07
CA LEU A 57 -18.42 -4.73 7.45
C LEU A 57 -18.61 -4.78 5.93
N TYR A 58 -19.81 -5.15 5.48
CA TYR A 58 -20.08 -5.49 4.07
C TYR A 58 -19.86 -4.33 3.09
N ILE A 59 -20.16 -3.08 3.50
CA ILE A 59 -19.91 -1.89 2.67
C ILE A 59 -18.41 -1.71 2.43
N TRP A 60 -17.60 -1.88 3.48
CA TRP A 60 -16.15 -1.78 3.38
C TRP A 60 -15.56 -2.93 2.56
N ALA A 61 -16.07 -4.14 2.75
CA ALA A 61 -15.71 -5.29 1.93
C ALA A 61 -16.02 -5.04 0.44
N ALA A 62 -17.21 -4.53 0.12
CA ALA A 62 -17.58 -4.24 -1.27
C ALA A 62 -16.63 -3.22 -1.93
N TRP A 63 -16.32 -2.12 -1.24
CA TRP A 63 -15.36 -1.14 -1.74
C TRP A 63 -13.96 -1.72 -1.88
N PHE A 64 -13.47 -2.41 -0.84
CA PHE A 64 -12.15 -3.02 -0.83
C PHE A 64 -11.99 -4.07 -1.95
N GLY A 65 -12.94 -4.98 -2.06
CA GLY A 65 -13.02 -5.98 -3.12
C GLY A 65 -13.03 -5.34 -4.50
N LEU A 66 -13.87 -4.31 -4.73
CA LEU A 66 -13.89 -3.59 -6.01
C LEU A 66 -12.52 -3.00 -6.37
N PHE A 67 -11.88 -2.28 -5.45
CA PHE A 67 -10.57 -1.68 -5.71
C PHE A 67 -9.47 -2.73 -5.89
N SER A 68 -9.56 -3.87 -5.20
CA SER A 68 -8.59 -4.97 -5.32
C SER A 68 -8.60 -5.61 -6.70
N MET A 69 -9.71 -5.56 -7.44
CA MET A 69 -9.83 -6.14 -8.79
C MET A 69 -9.29 -5.22 -9.90
N LEU A 70 -9.15 -3.91 -9.65
CA LEU A 70 -8.74 -2.93 -10.67
C LEU A 70 -7.41 -3.25 -11.36
N PRO A 71 -6.37 -3.75 -10.66
CA PRO A 71 -5.14 -4.15 -11.33
C PRO A 71 -5.33 -5.32 -12.31
N ALA A 72 -6.18 -6.32 -11.99
CA ALA A 72 -6.40 -7.48 -12.85
C ALA A 72 -7.35 -7.20 -14.04
N ILE A 73 -8.20 -6.18 -13.94
CA ILE A 73 -9.08 -5.77 -15.05
C ILE A 73 -8.30 -4.97 -16.10
N GLY A 74 -7.19 -4.33 -15.70
CA GLY A 74 -6.29 -3.65 -16.62
C GLY A 74 -5.67 -4.60 -17.65
N SER A 75 -5.24 -4.06 -18.79
CA SER A 75 -4.38 -4.80 -19.72
C SER A 75 -3.06 -5.18 -19.03
N HIS A 76 -2.42 -6.26 -19.48
CA HIS A 76 -1.04 -6.53 -19.10
C HIS A 76 -0.16 -5.32 -19.41
N ARG A 77 0.60 -4.84 -18.41
CA ARG A 77 1.38 -3.60 -18.45
C ARG A 77 0.51 -2.36 -18.69
N GLY A 78 -0.62 -2.32 -17.99
CA GLY A 78 -1.61 -1.27 -18.13
C GLY A 78 -1.28 -0.05 -17.27
N TRP A 79 -2.29 0.46 -16.59
CA TRP A 79 -2.16 1.65 -15.74
C TRP A 79 -1.19 1.47 -14.56
N THR A 80 -0.91 0.22 -14.12
CA THR A 80 0.08 -0.07 -13.07
C THR A 80 1.52 0.20 -13.52
N HIS A 81 1.75 0.36 -14.83
CA HIS A 81 3.07 0.70 -15.38
C HIS A 81 3.19 2.17 -15.76
N THR A 82 2.37 3.03 -15.13
CA THR A 82 2.39 4.48 -15.36
C THR A 82 3.07 5.24 -14.22
N TRP A 83 3.70 6.36 -14.55
CA TRP A 83 4.41 7.18 -13.55
C TRP A 83 3.48 7.75 -12.47
N TRP A 84 2.21 7.98 -12.78
CA TRP A 84 1.25 8.50 -11.80
C TRP A 84 0.78 7.40 -10.84
N ALA A 85 0.70 6.15 -11.28
CA ALA A 85 0.30 5.02 -10.43
C ALA A 85 1.30 4.80 -9.29
N MET A 86 2.60 4.99 -9.57
CA MET A 86 3.67 5.02 -8.55
C MET A 86 3.36 5.95 -7.37
N LEU A 87 2.67 7.08 -7.60
CA LEU A 87 2.37 8.07 -6.57
C LEU A 87 0.97 7.86 -5.96
N LEU A 88 -0.03 7.53 -6.79
CA LEU A 88 -1.41 7.37 -6.34
C LEU A 88 -1.64 6.08 -5.54
N VAL A 89 -0.99 4.97 -5.91
CA VAL A 89 -1.14 3.68 -5.23
C VAL A 89 -0.69 3.74 -3.77
N PRO A 90 0.49 4.28 -3.41
CA PRO A 90 0.91 4.40 -2.01
C PRO A 90 0.22 5.52 -1.24
N LEU A 91 -0.53 6.41 -1.90
CA LEU A 91 -1.16 7.57 -1.28
C LEU A 91 -2.02 7.25 -0.04
N PRO A 92 -2.77 6.12 0.04
CA PRO A 92 -3.50 5.73 1.24
C PRO A 92 -2.64 5.64 2.51
N ILE A 93 -1.33 5.35 2.40
CA ILE A 93 -0.39 5.32 3.55
C ILE A 93 -0.40 6.68 4.29
N LEU A 94 -0.56 7.79 3.57
CA LEU A 94 -0.60 9.14 4.13
C LEU A 94 -2.03 9.68 4.24
N ALA A 95 -2.89 9.40 3.27
CA ALA A 95 -4.24 9.96 3.22
C ALA A 95 -5.12 9.45 4.36
N ILE A 96 -5.03 8.16 4.73
CA ILE A 96 -5.82 7.59 5.83
C ILE A 96 -5.54 8.30 7.16
N PRO A 97 -4.30 8.39 7.66
CA PRO A 97 -4.04 9.07 8.93
C PRO A 97 -4.40 10.56 8.90
N ILE A 98 -4.24 11.25 7.76
CA ILE A 98 -4.67 12.64 7.60
C ILE A 98 -6.20 12.75 7.72
N PHE A 99 -6.94 11.89 7.04
CA PHE A 99 -8.41 11.86 7.08
C PHE A 99 -8.94 11.56 8.48
N MET A 100 -8.22 10.72 9.24
CA MET A 100 -8.52 10.42 10.64
C MET A 100 -8.09 11.54 11.62
N GLN A 101 -7.64 12.69 11.12
CA GLN A 101 -7.17 13.83 11.93
C GLN A 101 -5.97 13.48 12.82
N LEU A 102 -5.08 12.59 12.32
CA LEU A 102 -3.85 12.15 12.97
C LEU A 102 -2.60 12.63 12.20
N PRO A 103 -2.33 13.94 12.10
CA PRO A 103 -1.27 14.48 11.26
C PRO A 103 0.13 14.09 11.72
N ASP A 104 0.37 13.90 13.02
CA ASP A 104 1.68 13.48 13.52
C ASP A 104 1.98 12.02 13.19
N VAL A 105 0.94 11.17 13.18
CA VAL A 105 1.05 9.79 12.69
C VAL A 105 1.38 9.81 11.19
N ALA A 106 0.71 10.65 10.40
CA ALA A 106 1.00 10.77 8.97
C ALA A 106 2.46 11.17 8.70
N LYS A 107 3.03 12.08 9.49
CA LYS A 107 4.46 12.46 9.39
C LYS A 107 5.40 11.28 9.62
N ASP A 108 5.09 10.43 10.61
CA ASP A 108 5.88 9.23 10.87
C ASP A 108 5.79 8.20 9.73
N PHE A 109 4.74 8.25 8.90
CA PHE A 109 4.56 7.38 7.73
C PHE A 109 5.22 7.89 6.43
N ILE A 110 5.70 9.15 6.38
CA ILE A 110 6.39 9.72 5.21
C ILE A 110 7.56 8.85 4.71
N PRO A 111 8.46 8.34 5.58
CA PRO A 111 9.56 7.50 5.12
C PRO A 111 9.11 6.17 4.50
N PHE A 112 7.94 5.66 4.90
CA PHE A 112 7.37 4.43 4.35
C PHE A 112 6.71 4.67 2.99
N TYR A 113 6.01 5.79 2.84
CA TYR A 113 5.53 6.25 1.53
C TYR A 113 6.70 6.40 0.55
N GLY A 114 7.77 7.08 0.96
CA GLY A 114 8.98 7.24 0.15
C GLY A 114 9.64 5.91 -0.22
N ALA A 115 9.69 4.94 0.72
CA ALA A 115 10.22 3.62 0.44
C ALA A 115 9.36 2.85 -0.59
N PHE A 116 8.03 2.90 -0.48
CA PHE A 116 7.14 2.25 -1.44
C PHE A 116 7.30 2.86 -2.84
N VAL A 117 7.29 4.20 -2.94
CA VAL A 117 7.51 4.92 -4.20
C VAL A 117 8.87 4.56 -4.80
N ALA A 118 9.93 4.49 -4.00
CA ALA A 118 11.27 4.14 -4.48
C ALA A 118 11.33 2.70 -5.03
N GLY A 119 10.66 1.75 -4.39
CA GLY A 119 10.54 0.38 -4.90
C GLY A 119 9.74 0.30 -6.19
N TYR A 120 8.60 1.00 -6.25
CA TYR A 120 7.78 1.08 -7.45
C TYR A 120 8.56 1.68 -8.62
N PHE A 121 9.26 2.79 -8.36
CA PHE A 121 10.10 3.46 -9.35
C PHE A 121 11.21 2.56 -9.86
N SER A 122 11.89 1.80 -8.99
CA SER A 122 12.96 0.91 -9.43
C SER A 122 12.45 -0.19 -10.36
N HIS A 123 11.26 -0.73 -10.10
CA HIS A 123 10.60 -1.68 -11.00
C HIS A 123 10.31 -1.04 -12.37
N LEU A 124 9.64 0.12 -12.41
CA LEU A 124 9.33 0.83 -13.67
C LEU A 124 10.60 1.20 -14.45
N MET A 125 11.65 1.64 -13.76
CA MET A 125 12.93 2.00 -14.38
C MET A 125 13.62 0.78 -15.00
N LEU A 126 13.54 -0.39 -14.36
CA LEU A 126 14.09 -1.63 -14.89
C LEU A 126 13.27 -2.19 -16.06
N ASP A 127 11.95 -2.01 -16.03
CA ASP A 127 11.06 -2.40 -17.12
C ASP A 127 11.14 -1.44 -18.32
N GLY A 128 11.67 -0.22 -18.13
CA GLY A 128 11.90 0.77 -19.19
C GLY A 128 10.64 1.39 -19.76
N GLU A 129 9.47 1.06 -19.21
CA GLU A 129 8.16 1.55 -19.64
C GLU A 129 7.67 2.62 -18.65
N PHE A 130 7.79 3.89 -19.04
CA PHE A 130 7.13 5.02 -18.39
C PHE A 130 6.03 5.51 -19.32
N VAL A 131 4.85 4.90 -19.26
CA VAL A 131 3.67 5.34 -20.03
C VAL A 131 2.86 6.38 -19.25
#